data_AF-A0A8J9TP16-F1
#
_entry.id   AF-A0A8J9TP16-F1
#
_cell.length_a   1.000
_cell.length_b   1.000
_cell.length_c   1.000
_cell.angle_alpha   90.00
_cell.angle_beta   90.00
_cell.angle_gamma   90.00
#
_symmetry.space_group_name_H-M   'P 1'
#
loop_
_entity.id
_entity.type
_entity.pdbx_description
1 polymer ?
#
loop_
_entity_poly.entity_id
_entity_poly.type
_entity_poly.pdbx_seq_one_letter_code
_entity_poly.pdbx_strand_id
1 'polypeptide(L)'
;MSTSAQFKMSDFPHKVLDPIATTTVPPTYATLKVAQRQLSTNAAAIPTLNGGGAHGHMALTLTARAYADISDVPFDIPVAPPANPPVGTTQPQITEFNRIHQRNADVYNLYVAVNNALRQQLLDALPKIYVRALAHPIFEFSTVTCLDLLSHLWTKYGTIKPADLQKNFQSMYTPWNTAEPIETVFLQLDEAIAFSIDGNDPISEAAAVRAGYDVLAHSGLFPQDCKDWRKLPLVSHTLANFHQHFTLPTKTGASPPPLDPLATPIFSRPLPLWLQPRFPTPLAFLSPRSL
;
A
#
# COMPACT_ATOMS: atom_id res chain seq x y z
N MET A 1 -25.12 -31.35 -1.54
CA MET A 1 -24.68 -30.49 -0.42
C MET A 1 -23.45 -29.75 -0.91
N SER A 2 -23.58 -28.47 -1.26
CA SER A 2 -22.43 -27.68 -1.72
C SER A 2 -21.74 -27.13 -0.46
N THR A 3 -20.63 -27.74 -0.08
CA THR A 3 -19.72 -27.22 0.94
C THR A 3 -18.94 -26.07 0.31
N SER A 4 -19.59 -24.92 0.14
CA SER A 4 -18.89 -23.68 -0.15
C SER A 4 -18.04 -23.38 1.08
N ALA A 5 -16.72 -23.44 0.94
CA ALA A 5 -15.79 -23.12 2.01
C ALA A 5 -16.12 -21.72 2.51
N GLN A 6 -16.71 -21.63 3.70
CA GLN A 6 -17.04 -20.35 4.31
C GLN A 6 -15.75 -19.63 4.65
N PHE A 7 -15.62 -18.40 4.16
CA PHE A 7 -14.55 -17.48 4.52
C PHE A 7 -14.41 -17.38 6.05
N LYS A 8 -13.17 -17.43 6.52
CA LYS A 8 -12.81 -17.23 7.93
C LYS A 8 -11.70 -16.20 8.03
N MET A 9 -11.64 -15.50 9.17
CA MET A 9 -10.58 -14.54 9.46
C MET A 9 -9.17 -15.18 9.44
N SER A 10 -9.07 -16.51 9.62
CA SER A 10 -7.82 -17.26 9.48
C SER A 10 -7.24 -17.25 8.06
N ASP A 11 -8.07 -16.95 7.06
CA ASP A 11 -7.68 -16.95 5.65
C ASP A 11 -6.96 -15.64 5.27
N PHE A 12 -7.02 -14.62 6.14
CA PHE A 12 -6.26 -13.38 5.97
C PHE A 12 -4.80 -13.54 6.42
N PRO A 13 -3.83 -13.19 5.55
CA PRO A 13 -2.42 -13.09 5.93
C PRO A 13 -2.18 -12.14 7.12
N HIS A 14 -2.87 -11.00 7.14
CA HIS A 14 -2.84 -10.03 8.24
C HIS A 14 -4.14 -10.10 9.04
N LYS A 15 -4.17 -10.90 10.12
CA LYS A 15 -5.37 -11.10 10.95
C LYS A 15 -5.76 -9.87 11.76
N VAL A 16 -4.78 -9.05 12.11
CA VAL A 16 -4.92 -7.77 12.81
C VAL A 16 -4.06 -6.76 12.06
N LEU A 17 -4.56 -5.55 11.86
CA LEU A 17 -3.78 -4.47 11.26
C LEU A 17 -2.89 -3.81 12.30
N ASP A 18 -1.81 -3.21 11.82
CA ASP A 18 -0.98 -2.37 12.66
C ASP A 18 -1.80 -1.14 13.09
N PRO A 19 -1.73 -0.69 14.35
CA PRO A 19 -2.45 0.50 14.79
C PRO A 19 -2.05 1.71 13.94
N ILE A 20 -3.03 2.37 13.33
CA ILE A 20 -2.75 3.47 12.41
C ILE A 20 -2.84 4.85 13.06
N ALA A 21 -3.47 4.92 14.24
CA ALA A 21 -3.68 6.14 15.01
C ALA A 21 -3.94 5.80 16.49
N THR A 22 -3.75 6.80 17.34
CA THR A 22 -4.18 6.78 18.76
C THR A 22 -5.13 7.94 19.02
N THR A 23 -5.71 8.01 20.22
CA THR A 23 -6.61 9.14 20.57
C THR A 23 -5.90 10.49 20.55
N THR A 24 -4.57 10.51 20.66
CA THR A 24 -3.74 11.73 20.68
C THR A 24 -2.93 11.92 19.40
N VAL A 25 -2.68 10.85 18.64
CA VAL A 25 -1.90 10.89 17.40
C VAL A 25 -2.80 10.51 16.22
N PRO A 26 -3.06 11.44 15.28
CA PRO A 26 -3.90 11.15 14.11
C PRO A 26 -3.20 10.20 13.14
N PRO A 27 -3.97 9.59 12.20
CA PRO A 27 -3.37 8.86 11.10
C PRO A 27 -2.38 9.72 10.30
N THR A 28 -1.40 9.09 9.68
CA THR A 28 -0.38 9.74 8.84
C THR A 28 -0.29 9.03 7.50
N TYR A 29 0.33 9.66 6.51
CA TYR A 29 0.63 9.01 5.23
C TYR A 29 1.27 7.64 5.40
N ALA A 30 2.29 7.54 6.26
CA ALA A 30 3.02 6.30 6.49
C ALA A 30 2.13 5.19 7.09
N THR A 31 1.35 5.51 8.13
CA THR A 31 0.48 4.51 8.76
C THR A 31 -0.68 4.09 7.85
N LEU A 32 -1.23 5.01 7.05
CA LEU A 32 -2.24 4.69 6.03
C LEU A 32 -1.69 3.82 4.91
N LYS A 33 -0.45 4.08 4.46
CA LYS A 33 0.24 3.26 3.45
C LYS A 33 0.42 1.82 3.92
N VAL A 34 0.78 1.60 5.19
CA VAL A 34 0.88 0.27 5.78
C VAL A 34 -0.49 -0.41 5.82
N ALA A 35 -1.54 0.27 6.31
CA ALA A 35 -2.88 -0.28 6.38
C ALA A 35 -3.46 -0.65 5.02
N GLN A 36 -3.26 0.22 4.01
CA GLN A 36 -3.64 -0.04 2.63
C GLN A 36 -2.99 -1.33 2.12
N ARG A 37 -1.68 -1.52 2.37
CA ARG A 37 -0.95 -2.73 1.95
C ARG A 37 -1.52 -3.97 2.64
N GLN A 38 -1.65 -3.95 3.97
CA GLN A 38 -2.18 -5.09 4.73
C GLN A 38 -3.59 -5.47 4.28
N LEU A 39 -4.48 -4.49 4.11
CA LEU A 39 -5.85 -4.71 3.63
C LEU A 39 -5.88 -5.23 2.19
N SER A 40 -5.07 -4.67 1.29
CA SER A 40 -5.01 -5.11 -0.12
C SER A 40 -4.49 -6.55 -0.22
N THR A 41 -3.48 -6.90 0.59
CA THR A 41 -2.96 -8.28 0.71
C THR A 41 -4.03 -9.24 1.22
N ASN A 42 -4.78 -8.87 2.25
CA ASN A 42 -5.90 -9.67 2.76
C ASN A 42 -6.99 -9.88 1.71
N ALA A 43 -7.37 -8.81 1.01
CA ALA A 43 -8.37 -8.87 -0.03
C ALA A 43 -7.92 -9.75 -1.21
N ALA A 44 -6.65 -9.67 -1.60
CA ALA A 44 -6.08 -10.49 -2.67
C ALA A 44 -6.01 -11.97 -2.32
N ALA A 45 -5.80 -12.31 -1.04
CA ALA A 45 -5.72 -13.68 -0.57
C ALA A 45 -7.05 -14.45 -0.72
N ILE A 46 -8.19 -13.74 -0.79
CA ILE A 46 -9.49 -14.37 -1.00
C ILE A 46 -9.83 -14.37 -2.49
N PRO A 47 -9.85 -15.54 -3.16
CA PRO A 47 -10.05 -15.63 -4.59
C PRO A 47 -11.49 -15.29 -4.99
N THR A 48 -11.64 -14.72 -6.19
CA THR A 48 -12.93 -14.52 -6.87
C THR A 48 -12.70 -14.36 -8.37
N LEU A 49 -13.68 -14.76 -9.16
CA LEU A 49 -13.66 -14.60 -10.62
C LEU A 49 -14.17 -13.24 -11.08
N ASN A 50 -14.74 -12.43 -10.18
CA ASN A 50 -15.37 -11.13 -10.44
C ASN A 50 -14.39 -10.02 -10.91
N GLY A 51 -13.17 -10.34 -11.31
CA GLY A 51 -12.18 -9.40 -11.83
C GLY A 51 -11.09 -10.14 -12.60
N GLY A 52 -11.50 -11.13 -13.40
CA GLY A 52 -10.58 -11.98 -14.17
C GLY A 52 -9.81 -13.03 -13.36
N GLY A 53 -10.03 -13.15 -12.05
CA GLY A 53 -9.45 -14.21 -11.21
C GLY A 53 -8.07 -13.93 -10.64
N ALA A 54 -7.33 -12.96 -11.18
CA ALA A 54 -5.91 -12.76 -10.85
C ALA A 54 -5.65 -12.01 -9.53
N HIS A 55 -6.60 -11.19 -9.07
CA HIS A 55 -6.37 -10.26 -7.94
C HIS A 55 -7.31 -10.46 -6.75
N GLY A 56 -8.01 -11.61 -6.68
CA GLY A 56 -8.97 -11.87 -5.62
C GLY A 56 -9.96 -10.70 -5.43
N HIS A 57 -10.25 -10.37 -4.18
CA HIS A 57 -11.16 -9.27 -3.83
C HIS A 57 -10.46 -7.90 -3.70
N MET A 58 -9.26 -7.69 -4.27
CA MET A 58 -8.48 -6.46 -4.08
C MET A 58 -9.25 -5.17 -4.42
N ALA A 59 -10.25 -5.24 -5.31
CA ALA A 59 -11.18 -4.14 -5.61
C ALA A 59 -11.94 -3.58 -4.39
N LEU A 60 -12.09 -4.34 -3.30
CA LEU A 60 -12.70 -3.87 -2.05
C LEU A 60 -11.87 -2.83 -1.30
N THR A 61 -10.60 -2.66 -1.68
CA THR A 61 -9.64 -1.75 -1.04
C THR A 61 -9.12 -0.69 -2.00
N LEU A 62 -9.48 -0.78 -3.28
CA LEU A 62 -8.97 0.06 -4.36
C LEU A 62 -10.12 0.81 -5.04
N THR A 63 -9.87 2.05 -5.48
CA THR A 63 -10.82 2.74 -6.37
C THR A 63 -10.94 2.02 -7.73
N ALA A 64 -11.98 2.31 -8.52
CA ALA A 64 -12.07 1.70 -9.86
C ALA A 64 -10.87 2.04 -10.75
N ARG A 65 -10.40 3.30 -10.69
CA ARG A 65 -9.19 3.74 -11.41
C ARG A 65 -7.96 2.97 -10.95
N ALA A 66 -7.87 2.73 -9.65
CA ALA A 66 -6.77 2.02 -9.04
C ALA A 66 -6.64 0.58 -9.47
N TYR A 67 -7.79 -0.10 -9.50
CA TYR A 67 -7.88 -1.48 -9.92
C TYR A 67 -7.53 -1.63 -11.41
N ALA A 68 -7.91 -0.65 -12.23
CA ALA A 68 -7.58 -0.62 -13.66
C ALA A 68 -6.07 -0.52 -13.96
N ASP A 69 -5.25 -0.03 -13.02
CA ASP A 69 -3.79 0.00 -13.19
C ASP A 69 -3.13 -1.38 -13.02
N ILE A 70 -3.83 -2.34 -12.40
CA ILE A 70 -3.33 -3.69 -12.16
C ILE A 70 -4.07 -4.78 -12.95
N SER A 71 -5.27 -4.47 -13.47
CA SER A 71 -6.09 -5.42 -14.21
C SER A 71 -6.80 -4.76 -15.38
N ASP A 72 -6.75 -5.40 -16.55
CA ASP A 72 -7.50 -5.01 -17.74
C ASP A 72 -9.00 -5.40 -17.66
N VAL A 73 -9.38 -6.23 -16.67
CA VAL A 73 -10.75 -6.68 -16.47
C VAL A 73 -11.35 -5.89 -15.30
N PRO A 74 -12.41 -5.09 -15.51
CA PRO A 74 -13.10 -4.40 -14.42
C PRO A 74 -13.63 -5.37 -13.37
N PHE A 75 -13.69 -4.93 -12.12
CA PHE A 75 -14.29 -5.74 -11.07
C PHE A 75 -15.83 -5.66 -11.12
N ASP A 76 -16.47 -6.78 -11.38
CA ASP A 76 -17.92 -6.94 -11.41
C ASP A 76 -18.47 -7.09 -9.98
N ILE A 77 -19.13 -6.04 -9.47
CA ILE A 77 -19.72 -6.07 -8.13
C ILE A 77 -20.91 -7.07 -8.11
N PRO A 78 -20.88 -8.11 -7.26
CA PRO A 78 -21.98 -9.06 -7.16
C PRO A 78 -23.28 -8.40 -6.72
N VAL A 79 -24.40 -8.80 -7.34
CA VAL A 79 -25.75 -8.39 -6.94
C VAL A 79 -26.43 -9.56 -6.23
N ALA A 80 -27.16 -9.26 -5.15
CA ALA A 80 -27.93 -10.26 -4.41
C ALA A 80 -28.94 -10.95 -5.37
N PRO A 81 -28.95 -12.29 -5.46
CA PRO A 81 -29.90 -12.97 -6.33
C PRO A 81 -31.33 -12.83 -5.77
N PRO A 82 -32.37 -12.85 -6.64
CA PRO A 82 -33.76 -12.81 -6.21
C PRO A 82 -34.11 -14.06 -5.39
N ALA A 83 -35.02 -13.90 -4.43
CA ALA A 83 -35.39 -14.97 -3.49
C ALA A 83 -36.12 -16.14 -4.15
N ASN A 84 -36.89 -15.89 -5.22
CA ASN A 84 -37.72 -16.89 -5.89
C ASN A 84 -37.36 -16.99 -7.38
N PRO A 85 -37.49 -18.18 -8.00
CA PRO A 85 -37.38 -18.31 -9.45
C PRO A 85 -38.50 -17.54 -10.16
N PRO A 86 -38.32 -17.19 -11.45
CA PRO A 86 -39.36 -16.54 -12.24
C PRO A 86 -40.67 -17.33 -12.27
N VAL A 87 -41.80 -16.64 -12.34
CA VAL A 87 -43.11 -17.29 -12.48
C VAL A 87 -43.24 -17.98 -13.85
N GLY A 88 -43.98 -19.10 -13.90
CA GLY A 88 -44.25 -19.81 -15.15
C GLY A 88 -43.12 -20.72 -15.65
N THR A 89 -42.10 -20.98 -14.83
CA THR A 89 -40.98 -21.86 -15.18
C THR A 89 -41.35 -23.34 -15.04
N THR A 90 -40.87 -24.15 -15.98
CA THR A 90 -40.97 -25.62 -15.96
C THR A 90 -40.00 -26.26 -14.96
N GLN A 91 -40.23 -27.53 -14.59
CA GLN A 91 -39.38 -28.22 -13.62
C GLN A 91 -37.88 -28.23 -13.97
N PRO A 92 -37.45 -28.48 -15.23
CA PRO A 92 -36.04 -28.40 -15.59
C PRO A 92 -35.47 -26.99 -15.46
N GLN A 93 -36.26 -25.96 -15.78
CA GLN A 93 -35.84 -24.55 -15.64
C GLN A 93 -35.69 -24.16 -14.17
N ILE A 94 -36.61 -24.59 -13.30
CA ILE A 94 -36.51 -24.36 -11.84
C ILE A 94 -35.22 -24.96 -11.30
N THR A 95 -34.88 -26.18 -11.71
CA THR A 95 -33.62 -26.83 -11.29
C THR A 95 -32.39 -26.01 -11.67
N GLU A 96 -32.33 -25.49 -12.90
CA GLU A 96 -31.19 -24.66 -13.32
C GLU A 96 -31.19 -23.28 -12.63
N PHE A 97 -32.36 -22.64 -12.46
CA PHE A 97 -32.45 -21.38 -11.72
C PHE A 97 -32.00 -21.52 -10.28
N ASN A 98 -32.34 -22.61 -9.59
CA ASN A 98 -31.88 -22.88 -8.23
C ASN A 98 -30.35 -23.05 -8.19
N ARG A 99 -29.76 -23.69 -9.19
CA ARG A 99 -28.30 -23.87 -9.29
C ARG A 99 -27.58 -22.54 -9.51
N ILE A 100 -28.10 -21.68 -10.39
CA ILE A 100 -27.58 -20.33 -10.63
C ILE A 100 -27.76 -19.46 -9.38
N HIS A 101 -28.93 -19.51 -8.76
CA HIS A 101 -29.23 -18.78 -7.52
C HIS A 101 -28.21 -19.12 -6.43
N GLN A 102 -27.96 -20.41 -6.17
CA GLN A 102 -27.00 -20.82 -5.14
C GLN A 102 -25.59 -20.27 -5.44
N ARG A 103 -25.13 -20.39 -6.69
CA ARG A 103 -23.82 -19.84 -7.08
C ARG A 103 -23.75 -18.33 -6.85
N ASN A 104 -24.77 -17.58 -7.29
CA ASN A 104 -24.80 -16.13 -7.15
C ASN A 104 -24.90 -15.71 -5.68
N ALA A 105 -25.63 -16.47 -4.87
CA ALA A 105 -25.73 -16.25 -3.43
C ALA A 105 -24.37 -16.46 -2.76
N ASP A 106 -23.65 -17.52 -3.11
CA ASP A 106 -22.32 -17.80 -2.56
C ASP A 106 -21.32 -16.68 -2.90
N VAL A 107 -21.29 -16.24 -4.17
CA VAL A 107 -20.43 -15.13 -4.62
C VAL A 107 -20.78 -13.81 -3.91
N TYR A 108 -22.07 -13.48 -3.83
CA TYR A 108 -22.54 -12.27 -3.14
C TYR A 108 -22.20 -12.30 -1.64
N ASN A 109 -22.49 -13.42 -0.97
CA ASN A 109 -22.23 -13.57 0.45
C ASN A 109 -20.73 -13.50 0.77
N LEU A 110 -19.88 -14.08 -0.08
CA LEU A 110 -18.43 -13.98 0.06
C LEU A 110 -17.94 -12.53 -0.06
N TYR A 111 -18.39 -11.81 -1.09
CA TYR A 111 -18.05 -10.40 -1.28
C TYR A 111 -18.43 -9.54 -0.06
N VAL A 112 -19.66 -9.70 0.44
CA VAL A 112 -20.15 -8.99 1.63
C VAL A 112 -19.34 -9.37 2.88
N ALA A 113 -19.05 -10.66 3.08
CA ALA A 113 -18.28 -11.14 4.22
C ALA A 113 -16.86 -10.58 4.24
N VAL A 114 -16.16 -10.58 3.10
CA VAL A 114 -14.80 -10.03 2.98
C VAL A 114 -14.81 -8.53 3.22
N ASN A 115 -15.74 -7.78 2.62
CA ASN A 115 -15.85 -6.33 2.87
C ASN A 115 -16.10 -6.03 4.35
N ASN A 116 -17.00 -6.76 4.99
CA ASN A 116 -17.31 -6.58 6.41
C ASN A 116 -16.10 -6.88 7.31
N ALA A 117 -15.34 -7.93 7.00
CA ALA A 117 -14.14 -8.28 7.75
C ALA A 117 -13.03 -7.23 7.60
N LEU A 118 -12.74 -6.79 6.36
CA LEU A 118 -11.76 -5.73 6.09
C LEU A 118 -12.15 -4.40 6.76
N ARG A 119 -13.44 -4.03 6.68
CA ARG A 119 -13.97 -2.85 7.37
C ARG A 119 -13.76 -2.93 8.87
N GLN A 120 -14.07 -4.07 9.48
CA GLN A 120 -13.93 -4.27 10.91
C GLN A 120 -12.46 -4.14 11.35
N GLN A 121 -11.55 -4.78 10.62
CA GLN A 121 -10.11 -4.67 10.86
C GLN A 121 -9.64 -3.20 10.85
N LEU A 122 -10.12 -2.39 9.90
CA LEU A 122 -9.77 -0.98 9.83
C LEU A 122 -10.37 -0.16 10.97
N LEU A 123 -11.61 -0.44 11.37
CA LEU A 123 -12.28 0.22 12.51
C LEU A 123 -11.64 -0.13 13.86
N ASP A 124 -10.98 -1.29 13.96
CA ASP A 124 -10.26 -1.72 15.15
C ASP A 124 -8.83 -1.14 15.20
N ALA A 125 -8.26 -0.78 14.05
CA ALA A 125 -6.92 -0.21 13.93
C ALA A 125 -6.83 1.28 14.33
N LEU A 126 -7.96 1.95 14.55
CA LEU A 126 -8.02 3.38 14.84
C LEU A 126 -9.15 3.76 15.82
N PRO A 127 -8.98 4.84 16.60
CA PRO A 127 -10.10 5.44 17.32
C PRO A 127 -11.14 6.00 16.35
N LYS A 128 -12.40 5.59 16.51
CA LYS A 128 -13.52 5.92 15.61
C LYS A 128 -13.75 7.43 15.41
N ILE A 129 -13.19 8.30 16.27
CA ILE A 129 -13.23 9.76 16.11
C ILE A 129 -12.71 10.23 14.74
N TYR A 130 -11.72 9.53 14.15
CA TYR A 130 -11.15 9.90 12.86
C TYR A 130 -12.01 9.52 11.65
N VAL A 131 -13.03 8.67 11.84
CA VAL A 131 -13.96 8.22 10.79
C VAL A 131 -15.42 8.52 11.13
N ARG A 132 -15.70 9.14 12.27
CA ARG A 132 -17.06 9.43 12.77
C ARG A 132 -17.94 10.17 11.76
N ALA A 133 -17.33 10.94 10.86
CA ALA A 133 -18.04 11.69 9.83
C ALA A 133 -18.77 10.78 8.83
N LEU A 134 -18.38 9.51 8.74
CA LEU A 134 -19.03 8.50 7.91
C LEU A 134 -20.11 7.70 8.67
N ALA A 135 -20.18 7.83 10.00
CA ALA A 135 -21.09 7.03 10.81
C ALA A 135 -22.54 7.54 10.65
N HIS A 136 -23.46 6.64 10.35
CA HIS A 136 -24.89 6.91 10.44
C HIS A 136 -25.34 6.97 11.91
N PRO A 137 -26.24 7.90 12.32
CA PRO A 137 -26.63 8.05 13.72
C PRO A 137 -27.23 6.79 14.38
N ILE A 138 -27.88 5.92 13.59
CA ILE A 138 -28.56 4.70 14.09
C ILE A 138 -27.81 3.43 13.73
N PHE A 139 -27.16 3.40 12.56
CA PHE A 139 -26.61 2.16 11.99
C PHE A 139 -25.07 2.16 11.98
N GLU A 140 -24.47 3.21 12.55
CA GLU A 140 -23.03 3.45 12.56
C GLU A 140 -22.40 3.21 11.18
N PHE A 141 -21.50 2.24 11.06
CA PHE A 141 -20.73 1.96 9.86
C PHE A 141 -21.32 0.85 8.98
N SER A 142 -22.55 0.40 9.23
CA SER A 142 -23.11 -0.79 8.56
C SER A 142 -23.21 -0.65 7.05
N THR A 143 -23.48 0.55 6.54
CA THR A 143 -23.58 0.87 5.10
C THR A 143 -22.27 1.40 4.51
N VAL A 144 -21.26 1.63 5.34
CA VAL A 144 -19.95 2.14 4.93
C VAL A 144 -19.09 0.96 4.51
N THR A 145 -18.44 1.02 3.35
CA THR A 145 -17.52 -0.02 2.88
C THR A 145 -16.10 0.19 3.45
N CYS A 146 -15.23 -0.83 3.32
CA CYS A 146 -13.82 -0.67 3.63
C CYS A 146 -13.18 0.45 2.77
N LEU A 147 -13.52 0.49 1.49
CA LEU A 147 -13.04 1.52 0.56
C LEU A 147 -13.50 2.93 0.94
N ASP A 148 -14.72 3.10 1.44
CA ASP A 148 -15.21 4.42 1.90
C ASP A 148 -14.38 4.94 3.08
N LEU A 149 -14.07 4.06 4.05
CA LEU A 149 -13.20 4.39 5.19
C LEU A 149 -11.79 4.77 4.70
N LEU A 150 -11.18 3.96 3.85
CA LEU A 150 -9.86 4.24 3.27
C LEU A 150 -9.86 5.57 2.51
N SER A 151 -10.86 5.80 1.66
CA SER A 151 -10.98 7.02 0.87
C SER A 151 -11.08 8.26 1.76
N HIS A 152 -11.88 8.20 2.84
CA HIS A 152 -11.97 9.28 3.82
C HIS A 152 -10.64 9.53 4.53
N LEU A 153 -9.97 8.48 5.00
CA LEU A 153 -8.71 8.59 5.71
C LEU A 153 -7.59 9.17 4.84
N TRP A 154 -7.46 8.69 3.60
CA TRP A 154 -6.52 9.22 2.62
C TRP A 154 -6.79 10.70 2.31
N THR A 155 -8.05 11.06 2.11
CA THR A 155 -8.45 12.45 1.83
C THR A 155 -8.15 13.39 3.00
N LYS A 156 -8.33 12.94 4.25
CA LYS A 156 -8.19 13.79 5.44
C LYS A 156 -6.78 13.81 6.03
N TYR A 157 -6.06 12.70 5.99
CA TYR A 157 -4.80 12.49 6.72
C TYR A 157 -3.64 12.01 5.84
N GLY A 158 -3.91 11.66 4.58
CA GLY A 158 -2.92 11.14 3.65
C GLY A 158 -2.11 12.20 2.91
N THR A 159 -2.18 13.48 3.27
CA THR A 159 -1.35 14.51 2.64
C THR A 159 0.02 14.56 3.32
N ILE A 160 1.10 14.36 2.55
CA ILE A 160 2.47 14.57 3.02
C ILE A 160 2.74 16.07 3.12
N LYS A 161 3.14 16.53 4.31
CA LYS A 161 3.41 17.95 4.56
C LYS A 161 4.91 18.25 4.38
N PRO A 162 5.29 19.51 4.12
CA PRO A 162 6.71 19.91 4.06
C PRO A 162 7.51 19.53 5.32
N ALA A 163 6.88 19.61 6.50
CA ALA A 163 7.51 19.18 7.76
C ALA A 163 7.78 17.67 7.80
N ASP A 164 6.92 16.85 7.17
CA ASP A 164 7.11 15.40 7.09
C ASP A 164 8.28 15.06 6.14
N LEU A 165 8.38 15.77 5.01
CA LEU A 165 9.51 15.66 4.07
C LEU A 165 10.83 16.03 4.74
N GLN A 166 10.85 17.14 5.48
CA GLN A 166 12.04 17.55 6.22
C GLN A 166 12.44 16.51 7.28
N LYS A 167 11.48 15.95 8.01
CA LYS A 167 11.73 14.87 8.98
C LYS A 167 12.27 13.61 8.29
N ASN A 168 11.71 13.25 7.15
CA ASN A 168 12.15 12.12 6.33
C ASN A 168 13.60 12.30 5.83
N PHE A 169 13.93 13.51 5.37
CA PHE A 169 15.30 13.82 4.97
C PHE A 169 16.29 13.67 6.13
N GLN A 170 15.92 14.16 7.31
CA GLN A 170 16.73 14.02 8.53
C GLN A 170 16.85 12.56 8.99
N SER A 171 15.79 11.75 8.86
CA SER A 171 15.83 10.36 9.32
C SER A 171 16.81 9.49 8.53
N MET A 172 17.22 9.88 7.31
CA MET A 172 18.28 9.17 6.58
C MET A 172 19.63 9.17 7.32
N TYR A 173 19.86 10.15 8.20
CA TYR A 173 21.09 10.27 8.99
C TYR A 173 20.97 9.61 10.37
N THR A 174 19.88 8.87 10.64
CA THR A 174 19.72 8.15 11.91
C THR A 174 20.86 7.15 12.07
N PRO A 175 21.61 7.17 13.20
CA PRO A 175 22.69 6.23 13.43
C PRO A 175 22.20 4.79 13.37
N TRP A 176 22.97 3.94 12.70
CA TRP A 176 22.67 2.52 12.58
C TRP A 176 22.80 1.82 13.93
N ASN A 177 21.78 1.05 14.31
CA ASN A 177 21.86 0.11 15.42
C ASN A 177 22.64 -1.13 14.97
N THR A 178 23.89 -1.27 15.42
CA THR A 178 24.79 -2.36 15.00
C THR A 178 24.37 -3.76 15.50
N ALA A 179 23.31 -3.86 16.31
CA ALA A 179 22.67 -5.14 16.62
C ALA A 179 21.75 -5.63 15.49
N GLU A 180 21.32 -4.73 14.61
CA GLU A 180 20.50 -5.04 13.43
C GLU A 180 21.39 -5.31 12.20
N PRO A 181 20.89 -6.08 11.21
CA PRO A 181 21.58 -6.26 9.93
C PRO A 181 21.82 -4.92 9.20
N ILE A 182 22.89 -4.84 8.41
CA ILE A 182 23.24 -3.62 7.64
C ILE A 182 22.16 -3.25 6.62
N GLU A 183 21.37 -4.25 6.19
CA GLU A 183 20.20 -4.10 5.34
C GLU A 183 19.19 -3.09 5.90
N THR A 184 19.16 -2.87 7.21
CA THR A 184 18.32 -1.82 7.82
C THR A 184 18.73 -0.41 7.41
N VAL A 185 20.02 -0.16 7.16
CA VAL A 185 20.52 1.12 6.60
C VAL A 185 20.04 1.30 5.17
N PHE A 186 20.14 0.25 4.35
CA PHE A 186 19.68 0.30 2.97
C PHE A 186 18.17 0.51 2.88
N LEU A 187 17.40 -0.22 3.72
CA LEU A 187 15.96 -0.04 3.83
C LEU A 187 15.60 1.39 4.25
N GLN A 188 16.31 1.98 5.22
CA GLN A 188 16.11 3.37 5.65
C GLN A 188 16.28 4.36 4.48
N LEU A 189 17.26 4.16 3.60
CA LEU A 189 17.47 5.01 2.43
C LEU A 189 16.37 4.79 1.38
N ASP A 190 16.04 3.54 1.08
CA ASP A 190 15.01 3.18 0.09
C ASP A 190 13.63 3.72 0.49
N GLU A 191 13.27 3.59 1.77
CA GLU A 191 12.02 4.13 2.32
C GLU A 191 12.00 5.65 2.28
N ALA A 192 13.12 6.31 2.59
CA ALA A 192 13.22 7.76 2.53
C ALA A 192 13.06 8.30 1.11
N ILE A 193 13.71 7.67 0.13
CA ILE A 193 13.56 8.04 -1.29
C ILE A 193 12.11 7.81 -1.72
N ALA A 194 11.52 6.65 -1.43
CA ALA A 194 10.15 6.34 -1.80
C ALA A 194 9.15 7.34 -1.18
N PHE A 195 9.34 7.72 0.09
CA PHE A 195 8.50 8.73 0.76
C PHE A 195 8.62 10.11 0.09
N SER A 196 9.82 10.48 -0.34
CA SER A 196 10.08 11.76 -0.99
C SER A 196 9.46 11.85 -2.40
N ILE A 197 9.49 10.75 -3.16
CA ILE A 197 8.78 10.62 -4.44
C ILE A 197 7.27 10.74 -4.20
N ASP A 198 6.76 10.06 -3.17
CA ASP A 198 5.35 10.13 -2.82
C ASP A 198 4.92 11.55 -2.41
N GLY A 199 5.82 12.34 -1.80
CA GLY A 199 5.58 13.73 -1.44
C GLY A 199 5.89 14.74 -2.56
N ASN A 200 6.21 14.28 -3.76
CA ASN A 200 6.57 15.11 -4.91
C ASN A 200 7.76 16.07 -4.65
N ASP A 201 8.70 15.64 -3.80
CA ASP A 201 9.97 16.32 -3.51
C ASP A 201 11.09 15.28 -3.44
N PRO A 202 11.48 14.68 -4.59
CA PRO A 202 12.32 13.51 -4.63
C PRO A 202 13.74 13.80 -4.12
N ILE A 203 14.20 12.98 -3.17
CA ILE A 203 15.59 12.96 -2.70
C ILE A 203 16.47 12.45 -3.84
N SER A 204 17.48 13.24 -4.21
CA SER A 204 18.47 12.83 -5.20
C SER A 204 19.28 11.62 -4.71
N GLU A 205 19.65 10.73 -5.63
CA GLU A 205 20.49 9.57 -5.33
C GLU A 205 21.79 9.97 -4.61
N ALA A 206 22.45 11.04 -5.08
CA ALA A 206 23.66 11.55 -4.46
C ALA A 206 23.46 11.99 -3.00
N ALA A 207 22.28 12.52 -2.64
CA ALA A 207 21.97 12.87 -1.26
C ALA A 207 21.77 11.62 -0.38
N ALA A 208 21.06 10.60 -0.90
CA ALA A 208 20.86 9.34 -0.19
C ALA A 208 22.18 8.59 0.05
N VAL A 209 23.04 8.50 -0.97
CA VAL A 209 24.37 7.87 -0.86
C VAL A 209 25.25 8.60 0.17
N ARG A 210 25.22 9.94 0.20
CA ARG A 210 25.95 10.70 1.23
C ARG A 210 25.42 10.40 2.63
N ALA A 211 24.11 10.37 2.82
CA ALA A 211 23.51 10.04 4.12
C ALA A 211 23.88 8.63 4.58
N GLY A 212 23.78 7.64 3.68
CA GLY A 212 24.20 6.26 3.95
C GLY A 212 25.67 6.14 4.32
N TYR A 213 26.55 6.80 3.56
CA TYR A 213 27.98 6.83 3.86
C TYR A 213 28.24 7.43 5.24
N ASP A 214 27.59 8.55 5.58
CA ASP A 214 27.75 9.18 6.89
C ASP A 214 27.30 8.23 8.00
N VAL A 215 26.14 7.58 7.88
CA VAL A 215 25.66 6.59 8.86
C VAL A 215 26.67 5.47 9.08
N LEU A 216 27.20 4.87 8.01
CA LEU A 216 28.18 3.78 8.11
C LEU A 216 29.54 4.27 8.64
N ALA A 217 30.00 5.45 8.23
CA ALA A 217 31.25 6.02 8.72
C ALA A 217 31.19 6.32 10.22
N HIS A 218 30.07 6.86 10.71
CA HIS A 218 29.86 7.13 12.14
C HIS A 218 29.79 5.87 12.99
N SER A 219 29.43 4.71 12.42
CA SER A 219 29.48 3.44 13.14
C SER A 219 30.90 3.02 13.54
N GLY A 220 31.92 3.49 12.81
CA GLY A 220 33.32 3.11 13.02
C GLY A 220 33.70 1.68 12.60
N LEU A 221 32.75 0.88 12.10
CA LEU A 221 32.96 -0.54 11.79
C LEU A 221 33.57 -0.80 10.40
N PHE A 222 33.51 0.17 9.50
CA PHE A 222 33.92 0.04 8.10
C PHE A 222 35.04 1.01 7.67
N PRO A 223 36.14 1.18 8.43
CA PRO A 223 37.15 2.20 8.11
C PRO A 223 37.82 1.96 6.76
N GLN A 224 38.08 0.69 6.40
CA GLN A 224 38.72 0.33 5.14
C GLN A 224 37.74 0.45 3.97
N ASP A 225 36.51 -0.07 4.10
CA ASP A 225 35.50 0.03 3.04
C ASP A 225 35.10 1.49 2.77
N CYS A 226 35.02 2.34 3.80
CA CYS A 226 34.81 3.79 3.63
C CYS A 226 35.98 4.47 2.90
N LYS A 227 37.22 4.03 3.16
CA LYS A 227 38.40 4.53 2.45
C LYS A 227 38.38 4.10 0.98
N ASP A 228 37.99 2.87 0.69
CA ASP A 228 37.95 2.34 -0.67
C ASP A 228 36.79 2.94 -1.47
N TRP A 229 35.62 3.14 -0.85
CA TRP A 229 34.49 3.85 -1.44
C TRP A 229 34.86 5.25 -1.94
N ARG A 230 35.61 6.01 -1.13
CA ARG A 230 36.06 7.37 -1.48
C ARG A 230 37.06 7.43 -2.64
N LYS A 231 37.74 6.33 -2.96
CA LYS A 231 38.67 6.28 -4.10
C LYS A 231 37.96 6.02 -5.44
N LEU A 232 36.71 5.55 -5.39
CA LEU A 232 35.95 5.28 -6.60
C LEU A 232 35.66 6.59 -7.35
N PRO A 233 35.57 6.54 -8.70
CA PRO A 233 35.09 7.67 -9.49
C PRO A 233 33.70 8.12 -9.04
N LEU A 234 33.40 9.42 -9.15
CA LEU A 234 32.10 9.97 -8.76
C LEU A 234 30.91 9.28 -9.47
N VAL A 235 31.10 8.86 -10.73
CA VAL A 235 30.10 8.12 -11.50
C VAL A 235 29.76 6.74 -10.90
N SER A 236 30.61 6.19 -10.04
CA SER A 236 30.38 4.93 -9.35
C SER A 236 29.66 5.10 -8.02
N HIS A 237 29.44 6.34 -7.53
CA HIS A 237 28.72 6.63 -6.28
C HIS A 237 27.20 6.59 -6.49
N THR A 238 26.71 5.46 -7.01
CA THR A 238 25.27 5.16 -7.17
C THR A 238 24.77 4.37 -5.95
N LEU A 239 23.46 4.36 -5.73
CA LEU A 239 22.85 3.62 -4.62
C LEU A 239 23.06 2.11 -4.77
N ALA A 240 22.95 1.60 -6.00
CA ALA A 240 23.19 0.18 -6.30
C ALA A 240 24.63 -0.24 -5.95
N ASN A 241 25.62 0.55 -6.37
CA ASN A 241 27.03 0.28 -6.04
C ASN A 241 27.29 0.45 -4.54
N PHE A 242 26.61 1.39 -3.88
CA PHE A 242 26.70 1.57 -2.43
C PHE A 242 26.22 0.32 -1.68
N HIS A 243 25.06 -0.24 -2.05
CA HIS A 243 24.54 -1.48 -1.48
C HIS A 243 25.55 -2.61 -1.68
N GLN A 244 26.03 -2.80 -2.92
CA GLN A 244 26.98 -3.87 -3.24
C GLN A 244 28.30 -3.75 -2.46
N HIS A 245 28.85 -2.53 -2.37
CA HIS A 245 30.13 -2.26 -1.72
C HIS A 245 30.09 -2.54 -0.21
N PHE A 246 28.99 -2.20 0.47
CA PHE A 246 28.88 -2.36 1.92
C PHE A 246 28.20 -3.67 2.37
N THR A 247 27.51 -4.39 1.47
CA THR A 247 26.96 -5.74 1.76
C THR A 247 28.04 -6.82 1.74
N LEU A 248 29.11 -6.62 0.97
CA LEU A 248 30.24 -7.53 0.89
C LEU A 248 31.30 -7.06 1.89
N PRO A 249 31.33 -7.55 3.15
CA PRO A 249 32.49 -7.30 3.98
C PRO A 249 33.69 -7.82 3.20
N THR A 250 34.65 -6.93 2.93
CA THR A 250 35.93 -7.31 2.34
C THR A 250 36.58 -8.31 3.29
N LYS A 251 36.32 -9.61 3.06
CA LYS A 251 37.21 -10.67 3.53
C LYS A 251 38.56 -10.33 2.94
N THR A 252 39.43 -9.87 3.82
CA THR A 252 40.87 -9.68 3.67
C THR A 252 41.42 -10.25 2.35
N GLY A 253 41.64 -9.38 1.36
CA GLY A 253 42.46 -9.68 0.18
C GLY A 253 41.78 -10.02 -1.14
N ALA A 254 40.44 -10.07 -1.24
CA ALA A 254 39.78 -10.26 -2.55
C ALA A 254 39.44 -8.91 -3.22
N SER A 255 39.77 -8.76 -4.50
CA SER A 255 39.34 -7.62 -5.32
C SER A 255 37.81 -7.52 -5.29
N PRO A 256 37.22 -6.34 -5.01
CA PRO A 256 35.79 -6.15 -5.09
C PRO A 256 35.31 -6.47 -6.53
N PRO A 257 34.09 -7.03 -6.68
CA PRO A 257 33.50 -7.23 -8.00
C PRO A 257 33.39 -5.90 -8.77
N PRO A 258 33.42 -5.92 -10.11
CA PRO A 258 33.31 -4.70 -10.91
C PRO A 258 32.01 -3.98 -10.59
N LEU A 259 32.10 -2.72 -10.19
CA LEU A 259 30.95 -1.84 -10.00
C LEU A 259 30.45 -1.35 -11.36
N ASP A 260 29.14 -1.38 -11.58
CA ASP A 260 28.52 -0.96 -12.84
C ASP A 260 28.11 0.52 -12.76
N PRO A 261 28.68 1.41 -13.60
CA PRO A 261 28.31 2.83 -13.64
C PRO A 261 26.89 3.07 -14.21
N LEU A 262 26.21 2.05 -14.74
CA LEU A 262 24.85 2.10 -15.25
C LEU A 262 23.88 1.22 -14.43
N ALA A 263 24.29 0.75 -13.25
CA ALA A 263 23.43 -0.05 -12.38
C ALA A 263 22.14 0.72 -12.08
N THR A 264 21.00 0.13 -12.46
CA THR A 264 19.69 0.74 -12.21
C THR A 264 19.29 0.49 -10.76
N PRO A 265 18.79 1.52 -10.05
CA PRO A 265 18.35 1.35 -8.67
C PRO A 265 17.21 0.33 -8.58
N ILE A 266 17.26 -0.52 -7.56
CA ILE A 266 16.17 -1.45 -7.20
C ILE A 266 15.09 -0.62 -6.50
N PHE A 267 14.45 0.31 -7.21
CA PHE A 267 13.34 1.03 -6.63
C PHE A 267 12.15 0.08 -6.50
N SER A 268 11.72 -0.13 -5.25
CA SER A 268 10.33 -0.52 -4.99
C SER A 268 9.43 0.43 -5.78
N ARG A 269 8.63 -0.12 -6.70
CA ARG A 269 7.75 0.68 -7.57
C ARG A 269 7.03 1.74 -6.72
N PRO A 270 7.09 3.04 -7.08
CA PRO A 270 6.33 4.06 -6.38
C PRO A 270 4.86 3.65 -6.35
N LEU A 271 4.15 4.02 -5.28
CA LEU A 271 2.71 3.79 -5.25
C LEU A 271 2.10 4.50 -6.46
N PRO A 272 1.15 3.84 -7.16
CA PRO A 272 0.57 4.44 -8.34
C PRO A 272 -0.14 5.76 -7.99
N LEU A 273 -0.08 6.72 -8.92
CA LEU A 273 -0.37 8.15 -8.72
C LEU A 273 -1.77 8.46 -8.13
N TRP A 274 -2.68 7.49 -8.12
CA TRP A 274 -4.04 7.61 -7.56
C TRP A 274 -4.14 7.30 -6.06
N LEU A 275 -3.07 6.81 -5.42
CA LEU A 275 -2.98 6.66 -3.96
C LEU A 275 -2.60 7.98 -3.27
N GLN A 276 -2.28 9.01 -4.03
CA GLN A 276 -2.02 10.35 -3.52
C GLN A 276 -3.30 11.21 -3.55
N PRO A 277 -3.59 11.98 -2.49
CA PRO A 277 -4.73 12.90 -2.51
C PRO A 277 -4.56 13.91 -3.64
N ARG A 278 -5.55 13.99 -4.54
CA ARG A 278 -5.56 15.01 -5.59
C ARG A 278 -5.80 16.38 -4.97
N PHE A 279 -4.93 17.33 -5.26
CA PHE A 279 -5.26 18.74 -5.09
C PHE A 279 -6.51 19.06 -5.93
N PRO A 280 -7.54 19.74 -5.38
CA PRO A 280 -8.65 20.21 -6.18
C PRO A 280 -8.10 21.17 -7.24
N THR A 281 -8.39 20.89 -8.50
CA THR A 281 -8.12 21.80 -9.61
C THR A 281 -8.88 23.10 -9.31
N PRO A 282 -8.26 24.29 -9.37
CA PRO A 282 -9.00 25.53 -9.15
C PRO A 282 -10.09 25.63 -10.21
N LEU A 283 -11.34 25.75 -9.76
CA LEU A 283 -12.49 26.07 -10.60
C LEU A 283 -12.14 27.34 -11.38
N ALA A 284 -12.04 27.22 -12.71
CA ALA A 284 -11.95 28.36 -13.58
C ALA A 284 -13.23 29.19 -13.40
N PHE A 285 -13.11 30.35 -12.75
CA PHE A 285 -14.15 31.36 -12.71
C PHE A 285 -14.43 31.82 -14.15
N LEU A 286 -15.53 31.34 -14.72
CA LEU A 286 -16.09 31.93 -15.93
C LEU A 286 -16.66 33.31 -15.55
N SER A 287 -15.97 34.36 -16.00
CA SER A 287 -16.45 35.73 -15.96
C SER A 287 -17.66 35.89 -16.90
N PRO A 288 -18.76 36.52 -16.48
CA PRO A 288 -19.87 36.80 -17.38
C PRO A 288 -19.49 37.95 -18.31
N ARG A 289 -19.38 37.67 -19.62
CA ARG A 289 -19.39 38.71 -20.65
C ARG A 289 -20.78 39.33 -20.71
N SER A 290 -20.86 40.59 -20.32
CA SER A 290 -21.95 41.50 -20.61
C SER A 290 -22.10 41.74 -22.11
N LEU A 291 -23.32 41.49 -22.62
CA LEU A 291 -24.01 42.26 -23.66
C LEU A 291 -25.51 42.26 -23.31
#